data_AF-A0A6G7RSF1-F1
#
_entry.id   AF-A0A6G7RSF1-F1
#
_cell.length_a   1.000
_cell.length_b   1.000
_cell.length_c   1.000
_cell.angle_alpha   90.00
_cell.angle_beta   90.00
_cell.angle_gamma   90.00
#
_symmetry.space_group_name_H-M   'P 1'
#
loop_
_entity.id
_entity.type
_entity.pdbx_description
1 polymer ?
#
loop_
_entity_poly.entity_id
_entity_poly.type
_entity_poly.pdbx_seq_one_letter_code
_entity_poly.pdbx_strand_id
1 'polypeptide(L)'
;MNIMKPKQKVITLIVLSCIYGFVFNPWSSFPFTFIIIIISILIYTYIEDKSLKQIGLNPNTSILNTLKTAIVYTIITIVLIDFIIQPGINKLVNKPVDYSSFEVLKNNYSLYIKYVMYVIISAAIGEEILFRGFVFRQLNIVLNKLKYKTEIITIISALLFSLPHFYQGSTGLIITFIFGVLFAIIYVKSNYNLWTSIITHGIIDVIFLTLAYYDKLDYYTFINDKLIGY
;
A
#
# COMPACT_ATOMS: atom_id res chain seq x y z
N MET A 1 21.68 -2.87 -25.46
CA MET A 1 21.36 -3.13 -24.03
C MET A 1 22.57 -2.64 -23.20
N ASN A 2 22.54 -1.39 -22.73
CA ASN A 2 23.66 -0.83 -21.99
C ASN A 2 23.82 -1.55 -20.65
N ILE A 3 24.99 -2.13 -20.40
CA ILE A 3 25.35 -2.70 -19.10
C ILE A 3 25.40 -1.53 -18.12
N MET A 4 24.38 -1.41 -17.26
CA MET A 4 24.42 -0.45 -16.16
C MET A 4 25.64 -0.71 -15.29
N LYS A 5 26.42 0.34 -15.02
CA LYS A 5 27.65 0.24 -14.24
C LYS A 5 27.31 -0.10 -12.78
N PRO A 6 28.11 -0.92 -12.07
CA PRO A 6 27.90 -1.26 -10.66
C PRO A 6 27.62 -0.06 -9.75
N LYS A 7 28.27 1.08 -10.01
CA LYS A 7 28.06 2.36 -9.33
C LYS A 7 26.60 2.82 -9.33
N GLN A 8 25.85 2.58 -10.41
CA GLN A 8 24.46 2.99 -10.54
C GLN A 8 23.55 2.17 -9.62
N LYS A 9 23.77 0.85 -9.50
CA LYS A 9 22.98 0.00 -8.61
C LYS A 9 23.16 0.39 -7.14
N VAL A 10 24.38 0.72 -6.74
CA VAL A 10 24.68 1.19 -5.38
C VAL A 10 23.96 2.51 -5.08
N ILE A 11 24.02 3.48 -5.99
CA ILE A 11 23.30 4.75 -5.83
C ILE A 11 21.78 4.51 -5.72
N THR A 12 21.21 3.65 -6.57
CA THR A 12 19.79 3.29 -6.53
C THR A 12 19.39 2.72 -5.16
N LEU A 13 20.19 1.82 -4.59
CA LEU A 13 19.93 1.25 -3.27
C LEU A 13 20.06 2.30 -2.15
N ILE A 14 21.06 3.19 -2.21
CA ILE A 14 21.22 4.27 -1.23
C ILE A 14 19.99 5.17 -1.24
N VAL A 15 19.56 5.64 -2.42
CA VAL A 15 18.38 6.52 -2.51
C VAL A 15 17.12 5.79 -2.05
N LEU A 16 16.95 4.52 -2.43
CA LEU A 16 15.85 3.69 -1.95
C LEU A 16 15.83 3.62 -0.42
N SER A 17 16.96 3.27 0.20
CA SER A 17 17.08 3.16 1.65
C SER A 17 16.87 4.50 2.36
N CYS A 18 17.36 5.61 1.81
CA CYS A 18 17.15 6.94 2.39
C CYS A 18 15.69 7.36 2.37
N ILE A 19 15.01 7.21 1.21
CA ILE A 19 13.59 7.60 1.09
C ILE A 19 12.71 6.68 1.93
N TYR A 20 12.93 5.37 1.89
CA TYR A 20 12.17 4.42 2.71
C TYR A 20 12.44 4.62 4.21
N GLY A 21 13.70 4.81 4.61
CA GLY A 21 14.07 5.07 6.00
C GLY A 21 13.41 6.33 6.57
N PHE A 22 13.12 7.33 5.71
CA PHE A 22 12.39 8.53 6.12
C PHE A 22 10.96 8.25 6.60
N VAL A 23 10.36 7.10 6.27
CA VAL A 23 9.07 6.68 6.86
C VAL A 23 9.13 6.64 8.39
N PHE A 24 10.29 6.32 8.95
CA PHE A 24 10.53 6.18 10.40
C PHE A 24 11.21 7.42 11.02
N ASN A 25 11.18 8.56 10.33
CA ASN A 25 11.82 9.79 10.81
C ASN A 25 11.14 10.31 12.09
N PRO A 26 11.91 10.90 13.04
CA PRO A 26 11.35 11.49 14.26
C PRO A 26 10.92 12.96 14.11
N TRP A 27 11.13 13.58 12.94
CA TRP A 27 11.01 15.03 12.76
C TRP A 27 9.65 15.49 12.21
N SER A 28 8.88 14.58 11.61
CA SER A 28 7.58 14.86 11.02
C SER A 28 6.57 13.78 11.42
N SER A 29 5.29 14.12 11.37
CA SER A 29 4.20 13.21 11.71
C SER A 29 3.32 12.91 10.51
N PHE A 30 2.49 11.88 10.65
CA PHE A 30 1.41 11.59 9.73
C PHE A 30 0.43 12.79 9.63
N PRO A 31 0.03 13.25 8.41
CA PRO A 31 0.40 12.74 7.08
C PRO A 31 1.60 13.46 6.42
N PHE A 32 2.20 14.46 7.07
CA PHE A 32 3.25 15.33 6.51
C PHE A 32 4.51 14.57 6.09
N THR A 33 4.88 13.49 6.79
CA THR A 33 5.98 12.59 6.37
C THR A 33 5.80 12.12 4.93
N PHE A 34 4.59 11.70 4.55
CA PHE A 34 4.31 11.22 3.21
C PHE A 34 4.31 12.33 2.16
N ILE A 35 3.94 13.57 2.53
CA ILE A 35 4.06 14.72 1.62
C ILE A 35 5.54 14.92 1.22
N ILE A 36 6.45 14.87 2.19
CA ILE A 36 7.90 15.02 1.94
C ILE A 36 8.42 13.86 1.09
N ILE A 37 8.01 12.63 1.38
CA ILE A 37 8.37 11.43 0.61
C ILE A 37 7.88 11.54 -0.83
N ILE A 38 6.61 11.89 -1.05
CA ILE A 38 6.03 12.07 -2.39
C ILE A 38 6.85 13.10 -3.17
N ILE A 39 7.06 14.29 -2.61
CA ILE A 39 7.82 15.36 -3.29
C ILE A 39 9.22 14.87 -3.65
N SER A 40 9.90 14.20 -2.72
CA SER A 40 11.26 13.66 -2.92
C SER A 40 11.29 12.62 -4.04
N ILE A 41 10.32 11.70 -4.08
CA ILE A 41 10.17 10.69 -5.14
C ILE A 41 9.90 11.34 -6.49
N LEU A 42 8.98 12.30 -6.56
CA LEU A 42 8.61 12.98 -7.80
C LEU A 42 9.80 13.75 -8.38
N ILE A 43 10.51 14.52 -7.54
CA ILE A 43 11.70 15.27 -7.95
C ILE A 43 12.80 14.32 -8.41
N TYR A 44 13.14 13.31 -7.61
CA TYR A 44 14.21 12.36 -7.96
C TYR A 44 13.90 11.60 -9.25
N THR A 45 12.69 11.07 -9.38
CA THR A 45 12.26 10.34 -10.58
C THR A 45 12.30 11.23 -11.81
N TYR A 46 11.81 12.47 -11.70
CA TYR A 46 11.84 13.40 -12.83
C TYR A 46 13.26 13.82 -13.21
N ILE A 47 14.17 14.01 -12.24
CA ILE A 47 15.57 14.35 -12.52
C ILE A 47 16.24 13.21 -13.31
N GLU A 48 16.05 11.96 -12.88
CA GLU A 48 16.67 10.77 -13.47
C GLU A 48 16.06 10.39 -14.83
N ASP A 49 14.74 10.36 -14.93
CA ASP A 49 14.04 9.78 -16.10
C ASP A 49 13.46 10.85 -17.04
N LYS A 50 13.45 12.12 -16.63
CA LYS A 50 12.72 13.21 -17.32
C LYS A 50 11.23 12.92 -17.51
N SER A 51 10.68 11.99 -16.71
CA SER A 51 9.30 11.53 -16.80
C SER A 51 8.86 10.83 -15.52
N LEU A 52 7.57 10.88 -15.21
CA LEU A 52 6.96 10.10 -14.11
C LEU A 52 6.32 8.78 -14.59
N LYS A 53 6.48 8.44 -15.87
CA LYS A 53 5.96 7.19 -16.45
C LYS A 53 6.53 5.94 -15.78
N GLN A 54 7.80 5.98 -15.35
CA GLN A 54 8.49 4.83 -14.75
C GLN A 54 7.95 4.45 -13.36
N ILE A 55 7.23 5.36 -12.70
CA ILE A 55 6.52 5.09 -11.44
C ILE A 55 5.00 4.93 -11.65
N GLY A 56 4.54 4.88 -12.90
CA GLY A 56 3.14 4.57 -13.23
C GLY A 56 2.14 5.72 -13.17
N LEU A 57 2.59 6.98 -13.01
CA LEU A 57 1.70 8.15 -12.89
C LEU A 57 1.13 8.68 -14.22
N ASN A 58 1.66 8.22 -15.37
CA ASN A 58 1.15 8.58 -16.69
C ASN A 58 0.88 7.31 -17.53
N PRO A 59 -0.18 6.55 -17.17
CA PRO A 59 -0.51 5.29 -17.82
C PRO A 59 -1.12 5.51 -19.21
N ASN A 60 -0.95 4.54 -20.10
CA ASN A 60 -1.56 4.55 -21.44
C ASN A 60 -3.01 4.01 -21.40
N THR A 61 -3.80 4.35 -20.37
CA THR A 61 -5.18 3.89 -20.17
C THR A 61 -6.09 5.08 -19.90
N SER A 62 -7.31 5.05 -20.42
CA SER A 62 -8.29 6.10 -20.15
C SER A 62 -8.67 6.15 -18.66
N ILE A 63 -9.11 7.32 -18.20
CA ILE A 63 -9.60 7.52 -16.83
C ILE A 63 -10.77 6.58 -16.53
N LEU A 64 -11.71 6.44 -17.46
CA LEU A 64 -12.87 5.55 -17.29
C LEU A 64 -12.45 4.08 -17.10
N ASN A 65 -11.50 3.59 -17.90
CA ASN A 65 -11.02 2.22 -17.76
C ASN A 65 -10.23 2.02 -16.47
N THR A 66 -9.46 3.03 -16.05
CA THR A 66 -8.77 3.04 -14.75
C THR A 66 -9.77 2.91 -13.60
N LEU A 67 -10.84 3.72 -13.62
CA LEU A 67 -11.90 3.68 -12.61
C LEU A 67 -12.63 2.34 -12.57
N LYS A 68 -13.05 1.82 -13.74
CA LYS A 68 -13.70 0.50 -13.84
C LYS A 68 -12.81 -0.60 -13.29
N THR A 69 -11.53 -0.58 -13.66
CA THR A 69 -10.55 -1.59 -13.22
C THR A 69 -10.31 -1.51 -11.72
N ALA A 70 -10.21 -0.30 -11.16
CA ALA A 70 -10.05 -0.09 -9.72
C ALA A 70 -11.26 -0.61 -8.94
N ILE A 71 -12.50 -0.32 -9.39
CA ILE A 71 -13.72 -0.84 -8.74
C ILE A 71 -13.74 -2.37 -8.73
N VAL A 72 -13.40 -3.00 -9.86
CA VAL A 72 -13.33 -4.47 -9.94
C VAL A 72 -12.30 -5.01 -8.95
N TYR A 73 -11.10 -4.43 -8.89
CA TYR A 73 -10.08 -4.87 -7.94
C TYR A 73 -10.44 -4.59 -6.49
N THR A 74 -11.13 -3.50 -6.17
CA THR A 74 -11.67 -3.24 -4.83
C THR A 74 -12.60 -4.37 -4.41
N ILE A 75 -13.58 -4.72 -5.25
CA ILE A 75 -14.53 -5.80 -4.95
C ILE A 75 -13.80 -7.13 -4.74
N ILE A 76 -12.88 -7.49 -5.65
CA ILE A 76 -12.10 -8.72 -5.52
C ILE A 76 -11.29 -8.72 -4.23
N THR A 77 -10.64 -7.61 -3.89
CA THR A 77 -9.79 -7.49 -2.70
C THR A 77 -10.62 -7.61 -1.42
N ILE A 78 -11.75 -6.92 -1.33
CA ILE A 78 -12.66 -7.01 -0.18
C ILE A 78 -13.19 -8.43 -0.01
N VAL A 79 -13.69 -9.05 -1.09
CA VAL A 79 -14.21 -10.42 -1.03
C VAL A 79 -13.12 -11.40 -0.58
N LEU A 80 -11.92 -11.27 -1.13
CA LEU A 80 -10.80 -12.16 -0.80
C LEU A 80 -10.30 -11.94 0.64
N ILE A 81 -10.12 -10.68 1.05
CA ILE A 81 -9.57 -10.37 2.37
C ILE A 81 -10.61 -10.64 3.46
N ASP A 82 -11.75 -9.98 3.42
CA ASP A 82 -12.68 -9.94 4.55
C ASP A 82 -13.37 -11.28 4.78
N PHE A 83 -13.58 -12.07 3.71
CA PHE A 83 -14.36 -13.31 3.79
C PHE A 83 -13.51 -14.58 3.80
N ILE A 84 -12.24 -14.52 3.38
CA ILE A 84 -11.40 -15.71 3.23
C ILE A 84 -10.10 -15.54 4.03
N ILE A 85 -9.31 -14.54 3.68
CA ILE A 85 -7.95 -14.42 4.21
C ILE A 85 -7.98 -13.99 5.67
N GLN A 86 -8.62 -12.87 6.00
CA GLN A 86 -8.63 -12.34 7.36
C GLN A 86 -9.23 -13.33 8.35
N PRO A 87 -10.41 -13.95 8.10
CA PRO A 87 -10.93 -14.97 9.00
C PRO A 87 -10.01 -16.19 9.16
N GLY A 88 -9.33 -16.59 8.09
CA GLY A 88 -8.34 -17.68 8.12
C GLY A 88 -7.11 -17.34 8.96
N ILE A 89 -6.51 -16.17 8.76
CA ILE A 89 -5.33 -15.72 9.52
C ILE A 89 -5.69 -15.49 11.00
N ASN A 90 -6.83 -14.86 11.26
CA ASN A 90 -7.44 -14.71 12.58
C ASN A 90 -7.45 -16.02 13.35
N LYS A 91 -7.95 -17.09 12.73
CA LYS A 91 -7.98 -18.45 13.30
C LYS A 91 -6.59 -19.06 13.46
N LEU A 92 -5.72 -18.93 12.45
CA LEU A 92 -4.36 -19.48 12.49
C LEU A 92 -3.50 -18.85 13.59
N VAL A 93 -3.66 -17.55 13.83
CA VAL A 93 -2.93 -16.80 14.87
C VAL A 93 -3.66 -16.85 16.22
N ASN A 94 -4.92 -17.30 16.24
CA ASN A 94 -5.83 -17.28 17.38
C ASN A 94 -5.96 -15.87 18.02
N LYS A 95 -5.96 -14.84 17.17
CA LYS A 95 -6.06 -13.43 17.58
C LYS A 95 -6.49 -12.56 16.39
N PRO A 96 -7.51 -11.69 16.54
CA PRO A 96 -7.89 -10.75 15.50
C PRO A 96 -6.86 -9.61 15.35
N VAL A 97 -6.97 -8.86 14.26
CA VAL A 97 -6.21 -7.61 14.06
C VAL A 97 -6.63 -6.59 15.12
N ASP A 98 -5.66 -5.86 15.69
CA ASP A 98 -5.93 -4.79 16.64
C ASP A 98 -6.30 -3.50 15.91
N TYR A 99 -7.58 -3.14 15.95
CA TYR A 99 -8.12 -1.90 15.38
C TYR A 99 -8.45 -0.83 16.44
N SER A 100 -8.04 -1.03 17.71
CA SER A 100 -8.39 -0.13 18.82
C SER A 100 -8.00 1.33 18.59
N SER A 101 -6.92 1.58 17.81
CA SER A 101 -6.49 2.92 17.43
C SER A 101 -7.53 3.73 16.65
N PHE A 102 -8.55 3.07 16.08
CA PHE A 102 -9.61 3.69 15.30
C PHE A 102 -10.92 3.88 16.07
N GLU A 103 -11.04 3.39 17.31
CA GLU A 103 -12.24 3.58 18.15
C GLU A 103 -12.55 5.06 18.40
N VAL A 104 -11.52 5.92 18.39
CA VAL A 104 -11.65 7.37 18.52
C VAL A 104 -12.55 8.01 17.44
N LEU A 105 -12.76 7.31 16.32
CA LEU A 105 -13.60 7.79 15.21
C LEU A 105 -15.09 7.60 15.47
N LYS A 106 -15.49 6.75 16.43
CA LYS A 106 -16.89 6.41 16.70
C LYS A 106 -17.76 7.65 16.91
N ASN A 107 -18.74 7.84 16.02
CA ASN A 107 -19.67 8.97 16.01
C ASN A 107 -18.99 10.36 16.01
N ASN A 108 -17.70 10.45 15.65
CA ASN A 108 -16.96 11.70 15.59
C ASN A 108 -16.74 12.14 14.15
N TYR A 109 -17.72 12.85 13.59
CA TYR A 109 -17.73 13.21 12.16
C TYR A 109 -16.53 14.09 11.77
N SER A 110 -16.15 15.03 12.63
CA SER A 110 -15.00 15.92 12.39
C SER A 110 -13.69 15.12 12.30
N LEU A 111 -13.49 14.17 13.22
CA LEU A 111 -12.30 13.32 13.21
C LEU A 111 -12.31 12.32 12.05
N TYR A 112 -13.47 11.77 11.71
CA TYR A 112 -13.66 10.92 10.54
C TYR A 112 -13.22 11.61 9.24
N ILE A 113 -13.76 12.82 8.96
CA ILE A 113 -13.37 13.58 7.75
C ILE A 113 -11.88 13.92 7.76
N LYS A 114 -11.33 14.29 8.92
CA LYS A 114 -9.89 14.53 9.07
C LYS A 114 -9.07 13.30 8.70
N TYR A 115 -9.45 12.11 9.20
CA TYR A 115 -8.77 10.85 8.90
C TYR A 115 -8.92 10.46 7.44
N VAL A 116 -10.12 10.58 6.84
CA VAL A 116 -10.32 10.33 5.40
C VAL A 116 -9.37 11.19 4.56
N MET A 117 -9.25 12.49 4.86
CA MET A 117 -8.31 13.36 4.14
C MET A 117 -6.85 12.94 4.35
N TYR A 118 -6.48 12.55 5.57
CA TYR A 118 -5.11 12.12 5.85
C TYR A 118 -4.76 10.83 5.13
N VAL A 119 -5.66 9.85 5.15
CA VAL A 119 -5.45 8.52 4.57
C VAL A 119 -5.46 8.57 3.03
N ILE A 120 -6.25 9.45 2.41
CA ILE A 120 -6.15 9.71 0.96
C ILE A 120 -4.75 10.23 0.59
N ILE A 121 -4.21 11.20 1.33
CA ILE A 121 -2.90 11.80 1.02
C ILE A 121 -1.77 10.80 1.28
N SER A 122 -1.82 10.13 2.43
CA SER A 122 -0.72 9.28 2.91
C SER A 122 -0.82 7.85 2.40
N ALA A 123 -1.86 7.10 2.77
CA ALA A 123 -2.00 5.69 2.40
C ALA A 123 -2.32 5.53 0.91
N ALA A 124 -3.43 6.10 0.44
CA ALA A 124 -3.87 5.88 -0.94
C ALA A 124 -2.87 6.44 -1.97
N ILE A 125 -2.39 7.68 -1.79
CA ILE A 125 -1.46 8.31 -2.74
C ILE A 125 0.00 8.04 -2.36
N GLY A 126 0.39 8.38 -1.13
CA GLY A 126 1.78 8.34 -0.69
C GLY A 126 2.37 6.94 -0.63
N GLU A 127 1.69 5.97 -0.03
CA GLU A 127 2.16 4.60 0.04
C GLU A 127 2.19 3.95 -1.33
N GLU A 128 1.20 4.17 -2.20
CA GLU A 128 1.26 3.64 -3.56
C GLU A 128 2.43 4.23 -4.36
N ILE A 129 2.64 5.56 -4.31
CA ILE A 129 3.80 6.20 -4.94
C ILE A 129 5.12 5.63 -4.39
N LEU A 130 5.22 5.40 -3.08
CA LEU A 130 6.42 4.82 -2.46
C LEU A 130 6.62 3.36 -2.85
N PHE A 131 5.64 2.50 -2.60
CA PHE A 131 5.81 1.06 -2.66
C PHE A 131 5.59 0.47 -4.04
N ARG A 132 4.61 0.96 -4.82
CA ARG A 132 4.30 0.45 -6.17
C ARG A 132 4.96 1.29 -7.25
N GLY A 133 5.10 2.60 -7.04
CA GLY A 133 5.87 3.45 -7.94
C GLY A 133 7.37 3.29 -7.74
N PHE A 134 7.88 3.82 -6.62
CA PHE A 134 9.30 4.07 -6.42
C PHE A 134 10.09 2.80 -6.07
N VAL A 135 9.68 2.02 -5.08
CA VAL A 135 10.36 0.76 -4.69
C VAL A 135 10.43 -0.20 -5.88
N PHE A 136 9.33 -0.39 -6.61
CA PHE A 136 9.32 -1.20 -7.84
C PHE A 136 10.31 -0.68 -8.87
N ARG A 137 10.32 0.63 -9.17
CA ARG A 137 11.28 1.24 -10.09
C ARG A 137 12.72 0.97 -9.66
N GLN A 138 13.06 1.25 -8.39
CA GLN A 138 14.42 1.08 -7.88
C GLN A 138 14.86 -0.39 -7.92
N LEU A 139 14.02 -1.31 -7.47
CA LEU A 139 14.34 -2.73 -7.49
C LEU A 139 14.37 -3.29 -8.92
N ASN A 140 13.58 -2.76 -9.85
CA ASN A 140 13.63 -3.13 -11.27
C ASN A 140 15.00 -2.79 -11.90
N ILE A 141 15.59 -1.65 -11.50
CA ILE A 141 16.95 -1.24 -11.87
C ILE A 141 17.98 -2.21 -11.26
N VAL A 142 17.89 -2.49 -9.96
CA VAL A 142 18.87 -3.33 -9.23
C VAL A 142 18.83 -4.80 -9.69
N LEU A 143 17.64 -5.36 -9.84
CA LEU A 143 17.39 -6.79 -10.10
C LEU A 143 17.20 -7.10 -11.60
N ASN A 144 17.60 -6.18 -12.49
CA ASN A 144 17.33 -6.20 -13.93
C ASN A 144 17.72 -7.49 -14.69
N LYS A 145 18.60 -8.33 -14.13
CA LYS A 145 19.06 -9.60 -14.74
C LYS A 145 18.57 -10.86 -14.03
N LEU A 146 17.78 -10.73 -12.96
CA LEU A 146 17.30 -11.90 -12.20
C LEU A 146 16.07 -12.53 -12.87
N LYS A 147 16.01 -13.86 -12.83
CA LYS A 147 14.80 -14.62 -13.14
C LYS A 147 13.74 -14.34 -12.06
N TYR A 148 12.46 -14.32 -12.44
CA TYR A 148 11.33 -14.04 -11.53
C TYR A 148 11.44 -12.68 -10.81
N LYS A 149 12.04 -11.69 -11.48
CA LYS A 149 12.27 -10.36 -10.92
C LYS A 149 10.99 -9.71 -10.39
N THR A 150 9.90 -9.78 -11.15
CA THR A 150 8.65 -9.11 -10.78
C THR A 150 8.04 -9.70 -9.51
N GLU A 151 8.11 -11.02 -9.36
CA GLU A 151 7.67 -11.76 -8.19
C GLU A 151 8.54 -11.41 -6.97
N ILE A 152 9.87 -11.37 -7.14
CA ILE A 152 10.79 -10.95 -6.07
C ILE A 152 10.50 -9.52 -5.62
N ILE A 153 10.32 -8.58 -6.56
CA ILE A 153 9.98 -7.19 -6.26
C ILE A 153 8.65 -7.08 -5.53
N THR A 154 7.66 -7.88 -5.94
CA THR A 154 6.34 -7.95 -5.29
C THR A 154 6.47 -8.32 -3.81
N ILE A 155 7.24 -9.37 -3.50
CA ILE A 155 7.45 -9.81 -2.12
C ILE A 155 8.25 -8.77 -1.32
N ILE A 156 9.33 -8.22 -1.88
CA ILE A 156 10.13 -7.19 -1.16
C ILE A 156 9.29 -5.94 -0.89
N SER A 157 8.54 -5.45 -1.88
CA SER A 157 7.66 -4.29 -1.72
C SER A 157 6.59 -4.53 -0.65
N ALA A 158 5.96 -5.71 -0.65
CA ALA A 158 4.97 -6.08 0.37
C ALA A 158 5.57 -6.18 1.78
N LEU A 159 6.79 -6.72 1.92
CA LEU A 159 7.50 -6.74 3.20
C LEU A 159 7.72 -5.30 3.69
N LEU A 160 8.28 -4.42 2.86
CA LEU A 160 8.55 -3.03 3.22
C LEU A 160 7.25 -2.25 3.55
N PHE A 161 6.15 -2.55 2.86
CA PHE A 161 4.82 -1.98 3.10
C PHE A 161 4.24 -2.39 4.46
N SER A 162 4.48 -3.64 4.88
CA SER A 162 3.96 -4.14 6.17
C SER A 162 4.68 -3.58 7.40
N LEU A 163 5.98 -3.27 7.31
CA LEU A 163 6.80 -2.91 8.48
C LEU A 163 6.26 -1.71 9.30
N PRO A 164 5.77 -0.60 8.71
CA PRO A 164 5.18 0.50 9.48
C PRO A 164 3.94 0.10 10.29
N HIS A 165 3.30 -1.03 9.97
CA HIS A 165 2.06 -1.49 10.58
C HIS A 165 2.27 -2.44 11.77
N PHE A 166 3.51 -2.54 12.27
CA PHE A 166 3.83 -3.40 13.42
C PHE A 166 2.98 -3.12 14.67
N TYR A 167 2.47 -1.88 14.82
CA TYR A 167 1.59 -1.49 15.92
C TYR A 167 0.23 -2.24 15.94
N GLN A 168 -0.19 -2.86 14.83
CA GLN A 168 -1.44 -3.61 14.73
C GLN A 168 -1.32 -5.07 15.23
N GLY A 169 -0.17 -5.42 15.82
CA GLY A 169 0.15 -6.77 16.26
C GLY A 169 0.52 -7.72 15.11
N SER A 170 0.79 -8.99 15.43
CA SER A 170 1.21 -10.02 14.47
C SER A 170 0.17 -10.28 13.38
N THR A 171 -1.11 -10.39 13.74
CA THR A 171 -2.21 -10.58 12.80
C THR A 171 -2.29 -9.41 11.82
N GLY A 172 -2.22 -8.17 12.32
CA GLY A 172 -2.22 -6.97 11.48
C GLY A 172 -1.04 -6.92 10.53
N LEU A 173 0.17 -7.25 11.01
CA LEU A 173 1.37 -7.30 10.17
C LEU A 173 1.24 -8.31 9.02
N ILE A 174 0.71 -9.50 9.29
CA ILE A 174 0.50 -10.55 8.26
C ILE A 174 -0.56 -10.10 7.24
N ILE A 175 -1.69 -9.58 7.72
CA ILE A 175 -2.76 -9.09 6.83
C ILE A 175 -2.28 -7.94 5.95
N THR A 176 -1.56 -6.98 6.53
CA THR A 176 -0.99 -5.85 5.80
C THR A 176 0.06 -6.32 4.78
N PHE A 177 0.88 -7.31 5.10
CA PHE A 177 1.78 -7.94 4.13
C PHE A 177 0.99 -8.53 2.94
N ILE A 178 -0.11 -9.23 3.21
CA ILE A 178 -0.96 -9.81 2.16
C ILE A 178 -1.62 -8.71 1.31
N PHE A 179 -2.11 -7.63 1.91
CA PHE A 179 -2.55 -6.44 1.18
C PHE A 179 -1.44 -5.88 0.29
N GLY A 180 -0.22 -5.74 0.82
CA GLY A 180 0.96 -5.33 0.06
C GLY A 180 1.18 -6.18 -1.19
N VAL A 181 1.07 -7.51 -1.06
CA VAL A 181 1.15 -8.45 -2.19
C VAL A 181 0.01 -8.23 -3.18
N LEU A 182 -1.24 -8.15 -2.73
CA LEU A 182 -2.41 -7.97 -3.60
C LEU A 182 -2.34 -6.66 -4.39
N PHE A 183 -2.02 -5.56 -3.73
CA PHE A 183 -1.87 -4.26 -4.36
C PHE A 183 -0.69 -4.22 -5.36
N ALA A 184 0.41 -4.91 -5.05
CA ALA A 184 1.51 -5.09 -6.00
C ALA A 184 1.09 -5.94 -7.23
N ILE A 185 0.30 -7.00 -7.03
CA ILE A 185 -0.30 -7.77 -8.12
C ILE A 185 -1.23 -6.89 -8.97
N ILE A 186 -2.11 -6.11 -8.34
CA ILE A 186 -3.02 -5.16 -9.01
C ILE A 186 -2.22 -4.19 -9.86
N TYR A 187 -1.14 -3.62 -9.32
CA TYR A 187 -0.26 -2.72 -10.04
C TYR A 187 0.37 -3.37 -11.27
N VAL A 188 0.91 -4.59 -11.14
CA VAL A 188 1.50 -5.32 -12.27
C VAL A 188 0.44 -5.69 -13.30
N LYS A 189 -0.73 -6.17 -12.87
CA LYS A 189 -1.82 -6.61 -13.75
C LYS A 189 -2.56 -5.45 -14.42
N SER A 190 -2.52 -4.25 -13.84
CA SER A 190 -3.03 -3.02 -14.46
C SER A 190 -2.05 -2.40 -15.47
N ASN A 191 -1.02 -3.14 -15.89
CA ASN A 191 0.09 -2.67 -16.72
C ASN A 191 0.84 -1.49 -16.08
N TYR A 192 1.14 -1.60 -14.79
CA TYR A 192 1.88 -0.59 -14.02
C TYR A 192 1.13 0.76 -13.96
N ASN A 193 -0.20 0.73 -14.00
CA ASN A 193 -1.04 1.90 -13.80
C ASN A 193 -1.21 2.18 -12.30
N LEU A 194 -0.48 3.16 -11.80
CA LEU A 194 -0.46 3.51 -10.38
C LEU A 194 -1.83 4.00 -9.90
N TRP A 195 -2.57 4.72 -10.75
CA TRP A 195 -3.89 5.24 -10.41
C TRP A 195 -4.90 4.12 -10.11
N THR A 196 -4.77 2.96 -10.75
CA THR A 196 -5.61 1.80 -10.41
C THR A 196 -5.38 1.37 -8.96
N SER A 197 -4.12 1.27 -8.53
CA SER A 197 -3.79 0.90 -7.15
C SER A 197 -4.17 1.99 -6.14
N ILE A 198 -3.89 3.27 -6.44
CA ILE A 198 -4.27 4.42 -5.60
C ILE A 198 -5.76 4.42 -5.31
N ILE A 199 -6.59 4.26 -6.34
CA ILE A 199 -8.05 4.29 -6.19
C ILE A 199 -8.52 3.04 -5.45
N THR A 200 -7.96 1.86 -5.77
CA THR A 200 -8.33 0.61 -5.11
C THR A 200 -8.05 0.67 -3.60
N HIS A 201 -6.84 1.06 -3.23
CA HIS A 201 -6.41 1.20 -1.84
C HIS A 201 -7.24 2.26 -1.10
N GLY A 202 -7.39 3.45 -1.69
CA GLY A 202 -8.17 4.53 -1.08
C GLY A 202 -9.64 4.18 -0.83
N ILE A 203 -10.29 3.44 -1.72
CA ILE A 203 -11.68 3.00 -1.48
C ILE A 203 -11.75 2.04 -0.29
N ILE A 204 -10.81 1.08 -0.20
CA ILE A 204 -10.76 0.11 0.90
C ILE A 204 -10.58 0.82 2.24
N ASP A 205 -9.64 1.77 2.30
CA ASP A 205 -9.39 2.56 3.51
C ASP A 205 -10.60 3.40 3.92
N VAL A 206 -11.27 4.06 2.96
CA VAL A 206 -12.46 4.86 3.24
C VAL A 206 -13.60 3.97 3.75
N ILE A 207 -13.78 2.77 3.21
CA ILE A 207 -14.75 1.79 3.72
C ILE A 207 -14.41 1.42 5.17
N PHE A 208 -13.14 1.08 5.46
CA PHE A 208 -12.69 0.75 6.82
C PHE A 208 -12.96 1.91 7.80
N LEU A 209 -12.57 3.14 7.46
CA LEU A 209 -12.79 4.32 8.29
C LEU A 209 -14.29 4.62 8.48
N THR A 210 -15.11 4.34 7.47
CA THR A 210 -16.57 4.49 7.55
C THR A 210 -17.15 3.48 8.53
N LEU A 211 -16.71 2.21 8.48
CA LEU A 211 -17.09 1.20 9.47
C LEU A 211 -16.66 1.59 10.88
N ALA A 212 -15.44 2.12 11.05
CA ALA A 212 -14.96 2.62 12.33
C ALA A 212 -15.83 3.77 12.88
N TYR A 213 -16.19 4.73 12.04
CA TYR A 213 -17.07 5.84 12.41
C TYR A 213 -18.44 5.37 12.91
N TYR A 214 -19.02 4.34 12.27
CA TYR A 214 -20.33 3.79 12.64
C TYR A 214 -20.28 2.71 13.75
N ASP A 215 -19.13 2.47 14.37
CA ASP A 215 -18.95 1.41 15.39
C ASP A 215 -19.28 0.01 14.84
N LYS A 216 -18.76 -0.28 13.63
CA LYS A 216 -19.00 -1.52 12.87
C LYS A 216 -17.73 -2.31 12.55
N LEU A 217 -16.69 -2.15 13.36
CA LEU A 217 -15.44 -2.92 13.18
C LEU A 217 -15.59 -4.40 13.59
N ASP A 218 -16.65 -4.75 14.32
CA ASP A 218 -17.07 -6.14 14.56
C ASP A 218 -17.37 -6.92 13.26
N TYR A 219 -17.60 -6.20 12.15
CA TYR A 219 -17.64 -6.78 10.80
C TYR A 219 -16.42 -7.69 10.51
N TYR A 220 -15.21 -7.31 10.93
CA TYR A 220 -13.98 -8.05 10.62
C TYR A 220 -13.77 -9.31 11.47
N THR A 221 -14.58 -9.52 12.51
CA THR A 221 -14.59 -10.76 13.32
C THR A 221 -15.85 -11.58 13.11
N PHE A 222 -16.87 -11.06 12.42
CA PHE A 222 -18.17 -11.68 12.23
C PHE A 222 -18.10 -13.16 11.80
N ILE A 223 -17.29 -13.49 10.78
CA ILE A 223 -17.16 -14.87 10.28
C ILE A 223 -16.54 -15.78 11.32
N ASN A 224 -15.51 -15.33 12.03
CA ASN A 224 -14.93 -16.11 13.11
C ASN A 224 -15.96 -16.32 14.24
N ASP A 225 -16.64 -15.26 14.67
CA ASP A 225 -17.57 -15.30 15.79
C ASP A 225 -18.82 -16.16 15.51
N LYS A 226 -19.24 -16.28 14.23
CA LYS A 226 -20.47 -16.98 13.84
C LYS A 226 -20.27 -18.31 13.13
N LEU A 227 -19.15 -18.55 12.47
CA LEU A 227 -18.99 -19.69 11.55
C LEU A 227 -17.80 -20.58 11.88
N ILE A 228 -16.61 -20.02 12.12
CA ILE A 228 -15.37 -20.82 12.12
C ILE A 228 -14.61 -20.85 13.45
N GLY A 229 -14.98 -19.98 14.40
CA GLY A 229 -14.30 -19.82 15.69
C GLY A 229 -12.86 -19.31 15.57
N TYR A 230 -12.23 -19.22 16.73
CA TYR A 230 -10.78 -19.10 16.90
C TYR A 230 -10.30 -20.29 17.74
#